data_AF-A0A968VV88-F1
#
_entry.id   AF-A0A968VV88-F1
#
_cell.length_a   1.000
_cell.length_b   1.000
_cell.length_c   1.000
_cell.angle_alpha   90.00
_cell.angle_beta   90.00
_cell.angle_gamma   90.00
#
_symmetry.space_group_name_H-M   'P 1'
#
loop_
_entity.id
_entity.type
_entity.pdbx_description
1 polymer ?
#
loop_
_entity_poly.entity_id
_entity_poly.type
_entity_poly.pdbx_seq_one_letter_code
_entity_poly.pdbx_strand_id
1 'polypeptide(L)'
;MLLENVTEFKLRYLGPGKDDEWVDTWITSDKSGDDTTKNKFPYAVEITLAVKDTGSGANDKVLRMTAVAAVRNPNNKKQEPKADGQAIPGDTTGN
;
A
#
# COMPACT_ATOMS: atom_id res chain seq x y z
N MET A 1 6.25 20.18 14.96
CA MET A 1 6.96 19.37 13.96
C MET A 1 7.44 18.09 14.66
N LEU A 2 7.36 16.90 14.03
CA LEU A 2 7.61 15.62 14.70
C LEU A 2 9.05 15.08 14.52
N LEU A 3 9.70 15.36 13.38
CA LEU A 3 11.10 15.01 13.11
C LEU A 3 11.81 16.17 12.41
N GLU A 4 13.12 16.23 12.59
CA GLU A 4 14.04 17.20 11.96
C GLU A 4 15.08 16.49 11.10
N ASN A 5 15.69 17.22 10.17
CA ASN A 5 16.80 16.75 9.34
C ASN A 5 16.49 15.50 8.50
N VAL A 6 15.22 15.33 8.10
CA VAL A 6 14.79 14.23 7.22
C VAL A 6 15.32 14.46 5.81
N THR A 7 16.08 13.51 5.29
CA THR A 7 16.62 13.52 3.93
C THR A 7 15.90 12.56 3.00
N GLU A 8 15.25 11.52 3.56
CA GLU A 8 14.39 10.60 2.81
C GLU A 8 13.20 10.20 3.68
N PHE A 9 12.00 10.26 3.11
CA PHE A 9 10.81 9.64 3.66
C PHE A 9 10.06 8.96 2.52
N LYS A 10 10.08 7.62 2.49
CA LYS A 10 9.45 6.82 1.44
C LYS A 10 8.51 5.80 2.08
N LEU A 11 7.32 5.68 1.50
CA LEU A 11 6.33 4.67 1.84
C LEU A 11 6.14 3.73 0.65
N ARG A 12 6.09 2.44 0.93
CA ARG A 12 5.62 1.41 -0.02
C ARG A 12 4.52 0.59 0.61
N TYR A 13 3.67 0.02 -0.22
CA TYR A 13 2.45 -0.65 0.21
C TYR A 13 2.37 -2.06 -0.36
N LEU A 14 1.98 -3.01 0.47
CA LEU A 14 1.69 -4.39 0.09
C LEU A 14 0.21 -4.67 0.38
N GLY A 15 -0.52 -5.27 -0.54
CA GLY A 15 -1.96 -5.45 -0.35
C GLY A 15 -2.67 -6.26 -1.42
N PRO A 16 -4.00 -6.35 -1.34
CA PRO A 16 -4.80 -7.23 -2.19
C PRO A 16 -4.63 -6.96 -3.69
N GLY A 17 -4.40 -8.01 -4.48
CA GLY A 17 -4.22 -7.90 -5.94
C GLY A 17 -2.83 -7.43 -6.34
N LYS A 18 -1.95 -7.16 -5.38
CA LYS A 18 -0.50 -6.93 -5.52
C LYS A 18 0.22 -7.66 -4.40
N ASP A 19 -0.18 -8.91 -4.16
CA ASP A 19 0.22 -9.67 -2.97
C ASP A 19 1.73 -10.04 -2.97
N ASP A 20 2.39 -9.98 -4.13
CA ASP A 20 3.81 -10.30 -4.32
C ASP A 20 4.70 -9.07 -4.60
N GLU A 21 4.15 -7.85 -4.62
CA GLU A 21 4.88 -6.64 -5.02
C GLU A 21 4.58 -5.43 -4.12
N TRP A 22 5.63 -4.73 -3.71
CA TRP A 22 5.54 -3.44 -3.03
C TRP A 22 5.32 -2.31 -4.04
N VAL A 23 4.23 -1.55 -3.88
CA VAL A 23 3.94 -0.38 -4.73
C VAL A 23 4.20 0.94 -4.02
N ASP A 24 4.61 1.96 -4.79
CA ASP A 24 4.93 3.29 -4.25
C ASP A 24 3.68 4.16 -3.99
N THR A 25 2.50 3.75 -4.47
CA THR A 25 1.25 4.51 -4.32
C THR A 25 0.08 3.57 -4.06
N TRP A 26 -0.76 3.93 -3.09
CA TRP A 26 -2.00 3.24 -2.77
C TRP A 26 -3.13 4.24 -2.57
N ILE A 27 -4.19 4.15 -3.38
CA ILE A 27 -5.33 5.06 -3.31
C ILE A 27 -6.60 4.27 -3.06
N THR A 28 -7.08 4.29 -1.81
CA THR A 28 -8.30 3.57 -1.41
C THR A 28 -9.59 4.24 -1.89
N SER A 29 -9.55 5.54 -2.21
CA SER A 29 -10.71 6.34 -2.61
C SER A 29 -11.48 5.74 -3.79
N ASP A 30 -12.81 5.74 -3.69
CA ASP A 30 -13.74 5.30 -4.74
C ASP A 30 -13.56 5.99 -6.10
N LYS A 31 -13.09 7.24 -6.08
CA LYS A 31 -13.05 8.12 -7.26
C LYS A 31 -11.72 8.08 -8.00
N SER A 32 -10.66 7.61 -7.35
CA SER A 32 -9.28 7.76 -7.86
C SER A 32 -8.39 6.54 -7.61
N GLY A 33 -8.87 5.53 -6.89
CA GLY A 33 -8.21 4.23 -6.82
C GLY A 33 -8.37 3.45 -8.12
N ASP A 34 -7.34 2.70 -8.49
CA ASP A 34 -7.44 1.70 -9.56
C ASP A 34 -8.26 0.48 -9.07
N ASP A 35 -8.61 -0.43 -9.99
CA ASP A 35 -9.41 -1.62 -9.67
C ASP A 35 -8.76 -2.51 -8.58
N THR A 36 -7.44 -2.41 -8.41
CA THR A 36 -6.68 -3.19 -7.44
C THR A 36 -6.70 -2.57 -6.04
N THR A 37 -6.77 -1.24 -5.93
CA THR A 37 -6.59 -0.49 -4.67
C THR A 37 -7.87 0.18 -4.16
N LYS A 38 -8.84 0.46 -5.03
CA LYS A 38 -10.13 1.06 -4.68
C LYS A 38 -10.87 0.25 -3.62
N ASN A 39 -11.38 0.93 -2.59
CA ASN A 39 -12.08 0.36 -1.43
C ASN A 39 -11.31 -0.72 -0.67
N LYS A 40 -10.00 -0.83 -0.91
CA LYS A 40 -9.11 -1.77 -0.25
C LYS A 40 -8.04 -1.02 0.50
N PHE A 41 -7.61 -1.60 1.61
CA PHE A 41 -6.48 -1.12 2.38
C PHE A 41 -5.29 -2.04 2.17
N PRO A 42 -4.05 -1.51 2.23
CA PRO A 42 -2.87 -2.36 2.21
C PRO A 42 -2.86 -3.28 3.45
N TYR A 43 -2.22 -4.45 3.33
CA TYR A 43 -1.94 -5.31 4.47
C TYR A 43 -0.77 -4.80 5.30
N ALA A 44 0.17 -4.11 4.66
CA ALA A 44 1.35 -3.56 5.32
C ALA A 44 1.86 -2.32 4.60
N VAL A 45 2.54 -1.47 5.36
CA VAL A 45 3.30 -0.33 4.85
C VAL A 45 4.76 -0.54 5.20
N GLU A 46 5.63 -0.46 4.21
CA GLU A 46 7.06 -0.33 4.42
C GLU A 46 7.42 1.14 4.50
N ILE A 47 8.05 1.53 5.59
CA ILE A 47 8.47 2.90 5.87
C ILE A 47 9.99 2.92 5.79
N THR A 48 10.52 3.71 4.86
CA THR A 48 11.94 4.04 4.81
C THR A 48 12.14 5.48 5.22
N LEU A 49 12.97 5.70 6.24
CA LEU A 49 13.33 7.00 6.76
C LEU A 49 14.84 7.14 6.75
N ALA A 50 15.34 8.26 6.21
CA ALA A 50 16.72 8.67 6.37
C ALA A 50 16.77 10.06 7.01
N VAL A 51 17.63 10.19 8.02
CA VAL A 51 17.88 11.46 8.72
C VAL A 51 19.38 11.75 8.73
N LYS A 52 19.70 13.05 8.68
CA LYS A 52 21.06 13.52 8.88
C LYS A 52 21.34 13.63 10.38
N ASP A 53 22.28 12.84 10.88
CA ASP A 53 22.75 12.92 12.28
C ASP A 53 23.68 14.13 12.44
N THR A 54 23.20 15.13 13.17
CA THR A 54 23.91 16.38 13.45
C THR A 54 24.60 16.39 14.82
N GLY A 55 24.50 15.30 15.59
CA GLY A 55 24.99 15.22 16.97
C GLY A 55 26.45 14.76 17.12
N SER A 56 27.04 14.13 16.11
CA SER A 56 28.43 13.65 16.17
C SER A 56 29.39 14.60 15.45
N GLY A 57 30.13 15.39 16.23
CA GLY A 57 30.95 16.53 15.80
C GLY A 57 32.14 16.29 14.87
N ALA A 58 32.03 15.48 13.81
CA ALA A 58 33.05 15.51 12.74
C ALA A 58 32.60 15.01 11.36
N ASN A 59 31.48 14.33 11.18
CA ASN A 59 31.03 13.92 9.84
C ASN A 59 29.52 13.78 9.84
N ASP A 60 28.85 14.55 8.99
CA ASP A 60 27.42 14.41 8.70
C ASP A 60 27.12 12.99 8.22
N LYS A 61 26.61 12.13 9.11
CA LYS A 61 26.26 10.74 8.76
C LYS A 61 24.76 10.63 8.50
N VAL A 62 24.40 9.95 7.43
CA VAL A 62 23.00 9.62 7.15
C VAL A 62 22.65 8.32 7.87
N LEU A 63 21.70 8.38 8.81
CA LEU A 63 21.10 7.20 9.41
C LEU A 63 19.86 6.83 8.59
N ARG A 64 19.87 5.66 7.96
CA ARG A 64 18.76 5.12 7.17
C ARG A 64 18.20 3.87 7.84
N MET A 65 16.88 3.83 8.00
CA MET A 65 16.14 2.68 8.53
C MET A 65 14.95 2.36 7.65
N THR A 66 14.64 1.07 7.57
CA THR A 66 13.43 0.55 6.92
C THR A 66 12.69 -0.35 7.91
N ALA A 67 11.39 -0.13 8.07
CA ALA A 67 10.53 -0.91 8.93
C ALA A 67 9.23 -1.27 8.20
N VAL A 68 8.70 -2.47 8.46
CA VAL A 68 7.40 -2.91 7.92
C VAL A 68 6.37 -2.92 9.04
N ALA A 69 5.29 -2.19 8.85
CA ALA A 69 4.16 -2.14 9.77
C ALA A 69 2.94 -2.81 9.14
N ALA A 70 2.39 -3.83 9.80
CA ALA A 70 1.14 -4.45 9.38
C ALA A 70 -0.05 -3.51 9.64
N VAL A 71 -0.93 -3.38 8.65
CA VAL A 71 -2.17 -2.62 8.70
C VAL A 71 -3.32 -3.61 8.83
N ARG A 72 -3.87 -3.71 10.03
CA ARG A 72 -5.05 -4.54 10.28
C ARG A 72 -6.31 -3.69 10.08
N ASN A 73 -6.97 -3.86 8.93
CA ASN A 73 -8.27 -3.27 8.68
C ASN A 73 -9.36 -4.35 8.59
N PRO A 74 -10.25 -4.50 9.59
CA PRO A 74 -11.34 -5.48 9.57
C PRO A 74 -12.30 -5.34 8.38
N ASN A 75 -12.37 -4.16 7.77
CA ASN A 75 -13.27 -3.90 6.64
C ASN A 75 -12.67 -4.30 5.27
N ASN A 76 -11.43 -4.79 5.23
CA ASN A 76 -10.85 -5.36 4.02
C ASN A 76 -11.54 -6.72 3.76
N LYS A 77 -12.60 -6.73 2.95
CA LYS A 77 -13.28 -7.97 2.58
C LYS A 77 -12.26 -8.91 1.93
N LYS A 78 -12.22 -10.18 2.36
CA LYS A 78 -11.43 -11.21 1.67
C LYS A 78 -11.93 -11.28 0.23
N GLN A 79 -11.02 -11.14 -0.74
CA GLN A 79 -11.40 -11.42 -2.11
C GLN A 79 -11.70 -12.91 -2.20
N GLU A 80 -12.93 -13.27 -2.50
CA GLU A 80 -13.22 -14.62 -2.93
C GLU A 80 -12.51 -14.85 -4.25
N PRO A 81 -11.86 -16.01 -4.45
CA PRO A 81 -11.28 -16.35 -5.74
C PRO A 81 -12.36 -16.17 -6.80
N LYS A 82 -12.12 -15.32 -7.81
CA LYS A 82 -13.01 -15.28 -8.98
C LYS A 82 -12.92 -16.67 -9.60
N ALA A 83 -14.02 -17.41 -9.59
CA ALA A 83 -14.14 -18.62 -10.37
C ALA A 83 -14.03 -18.23 -11.85
N ASP A 84 -12.95 -18.65 -12.50
CA ASP A 84 -12.80 -18.50 -13.94
C ASP A 84 -13.94 -19.26 -14.64
N GLY A 85 -14.82 -18.51 -15.33
CA GLY A 85 -15.72 -19.09 -16.33
C GLY A 85 -17.20 -19.25 -15.95
N GLN A 86 -17.89 -18.16 -15.60
CA GLN A 86 -19.34 -18.08 -15.85
C GLN A 86 -19.62 -17.25 -17.10
N ALA A 87 -19.79 -17.95 -18.23
CA ALA A 87 -20.63 -17.43 -19.31
C ALA A 87 -22.04 -17.20 -18.75
N ILE A 88 -22.63 -16.02 -18.97
CA ILE A 88 -24.04 -15.76 -18.67
C ILE A 88 -24.86 -16.38 -19.80
N PRO A 89 -25.68 -17.43 -19.59
CA PRO A 89 -26.67 -17.86 -20.56
C PRO A 89 -28.03 -17.29 -20.15
N GLY A 90 -28.58 -16.36 -20.95
CA GLY A 90 -30.00 -16.02 -20.84
C GLY A 90 -30.31 -14.54 -21.05
N ASP A 91 -30.18 -14.07 -22.28
CA ASP A 91 -31.06 -13.00 -22.77
C ASP A 91 -31.93 -13.59 -23.89
N THR A 92 -33.05 -14.20 -23.47
CA THR A 92 -34.22 -14.39 -24.33
C THR A 92 -35.40 -13.80 -23.58
N THR A 93 -35.63 -12.51 -23.83
CA THR A 93 -36.88 -11.85 -23.46
C THR A 93 -37.98 -12.27 -24.43
N GLY A 94 -38.99 -12.95 -23.89
CA GLY A 94 -40.25 -13.24 -24.56
C GLY A 94 -41.38 -13.20 -23.54
N ASN A 95 -42.15 -12.10 -23.55
CA ASN A 95 -43.61 -12.06 -23.50
C ASN A 95 -44.10 -10.62 -23.68
#